data_AF-A0A524L483-F1
#
_entry.id   AF-A0A524L483-F1
#
_cell.length_a   1.000
_cell.length_b   1.000
_cell.length_c   1.000
_cell.angle_alpha   90.00
_cell.angle_beta   90.00
_cell.angle_gamma   90.00
#
_symmetry.space_group_name_H-M   'P 1'
#
loop_
_entity.id
_entity.type
_entity.pdbx_description
1 polymer ?
#
loop_
_entity_poly.entity_id
_entity_poly.type
_entity_poly.pdbx_seq_one_letter_code
_entity_poly.pdbx_strand_id
1 'polypeptide(L)'
;MVDAQRARDGALARALIDPGPGGAILIAGSGHTRADLGVPWVLRAWAPEAAVASVAFVEVQRDALTLAEAVRAAADVGPHDFLWFTPRVDDLDPCTRFREQLEGMQRPR
;
A
#
# COMPACT_ATOMS: atom_id res chain seq x y z
N MET A 1 16.13 8.38 -3.51
CA MET A 1 14.99 7.61 -2.93
C MET A 1 14.15 6.94 -4.01
N VAL A 2 13.76 7.67 -5.06
CA VAL A 2 12.99 7.12 -6.21
C VAL A 2 13.68 5.94 -6.90
N ASP A 3 14.99 6.03 -7.18
CA ASP A 3 15.69 4.93 -7.87
C ASP A 3 15.75 3.65 -7.04
N ALA A 4 15.89 3.76 -5.71
CA ALA A 4 15.84 2.61 -4.82
C ALA A 4 14.44 1.97 -4.81
N GLN A 5 13.38 2.77 -4.93
CA GLN A 5 12.02 2.25 -5.05
C GLN A 5 11.82 1.52 -6.37
N ARG A 6 12.21 2.13 -7.51
CA ARG A 6 12.15 1.50 -8.83
C ARG A 6 12.95 0.21 -8.91
N ALA A 7 14.15 0.18 -8.31
CA ALA A 7 14.97 -1.03 -8.25
C ALA A 7 14.28 -2.15 -7.45
N ARG A 8 13.63 -1.81 -6.32
CA ARG A 8 12.83 -2.77 -5.54
C ARG A 8 11.62 -3.26 -6.33
N ASP A 9 10.86 -2.38 -6.98
CA ASP A 9 9.72 -2.75 -7.80
C ASP A 9 10.12 -3.68 -8.94
N GLY A 10 11.25 -3.41 -9.61
CA GLY A 10 11.81 -4.31 -10.61
C GLY A 10 12.21 -5.67 -10.06
N ALA A 11 12.85 -5.72 -8.88
CA ALA A 11 13.21 -6.98 -8.24
C ALA A 11 11.96 -7.81 -7.85
N LEU A 12 10.94 -7.17 -7.30
CA LEU A 12 9.66 -7.81 -6.95
C LEU A 12 8.93 -8.30 -8.20
N ALA A 13 8.84 -7.48 -9.26
CA ALA A 13 8.22 -7.85 -10.52
C ALA A 13 8.92 -9.06 -11.15
N ARG A 14 10.26 -9.12 -11.10
CA ARG A 14 11.02 -10.25 -11.64
C ARG A 14 10.68 -11.58 -10.98
N ALA A 15 10.34 -11.58 -9.69
CA ALA A 15 9.90 -12.77 -8.98
C ALA A 15 8.52 -13.28 -9.43
N LEU A 16 7.77 -12.50 -10.21
CA LEU A 16 6.40 -12.80 -10.64
C LEU A 16 6.25 -13.15 -12.13
N ILE A 17 7.30 -13.03 -12.96
CA ILE A 17 7.21 -13.21 -14.42
C ILE A 17 6.95 -14.68 -14.82
N ASP A 18 7.40 -15.63 -14.01
CA ASP A 18 7.20 -17.06 -14.26
C ASP A 18 6.73 -17.76 -12.99
N PRO A 19 5.46 -17.56 -12.61
CA PRO A 19 4.96 -18.00 -11.32
C PRO A 19 4.54 -19.48 -11.30
N GLY A 20 4.74 -20.21 -12.41
CA GLY A 20 4.19 -21.54 -12.61
C GLY A 20 2.68 -21.54 -12.87
N PRO A 21 2.04 -22.73 -12.97
CA PRO A 21 0.66 -22.87 -13.44
C PRO A 21 -0.42 -22.27 -12.53
N GLY A 22 -0.08 -21.92 -11.28
CA GLY A 22 -1.02 -21.36 -10.30
C GLY A 22 -1.03 -19.83 -10.23
N GLY A 23 -0.13 -19.14 -10.94
CA GLY A 23 0.08 -17.71 -10.74
C GLY A 23 0.84 -17.42 -9.44
N ALA A 24 1.02 -16.12 -9.12
CA ALA A 24 1.73 -15.68 -7.92
C ALA A 24 0.97 -14.58 -7.19
N ILE A 25 1.21 -14.51 -5.88
CA ILE A 25 0.69 -13.47 -5.00
C ILE A 25 1.88 -12.72 -4.40
N LEU A 26 1.90 -11.41 -4.60
CA LEU A 26 2.84 -10.51 -3.92
C LEU A 26 2.14 -9.82 -2.76
N ILE A 27 2.75 -9.90 -1.57
CA ILE A 27 2.37 -9.11 -0.41
C ILE A 27 3.44 -8.03 -0.21
N ALA A 28 3.05 -6.77 -0.40
CA ALA A 28 3.94 -5.62 -0.29
C ALA A 28 3.17 -4.38 0.21
N GLY A 29 3.90 -3.31 0.55
CA GLY A 29 3.27 -2.04 0.90
C GLY A 29 2.52 -1.41 -0.28
N SER A 30 1.48 -0.61 0.00
CA SER A 30 0.58 -0.04 -1.03
C SER A 30 1.30 0.75 -2.13
N GLY A 31 2.41 1.42 -1.78
CA GLY A 31 3.25 2.11 -2.77
C GLY A 31 3.85 1.16 -3.82
N HIS A 32 4.16 -0.09 -3.46
CA HIS A 32 4.68 -1.11 -4.37
C HIS A 32 3.58 -1.83 -5.16
N THR A 33 2.34 -1.83 -4.67
CA THR A 33 1.20 -2.45 -5.36
C THR A 33 0.42 -1.48 -6.24
N ARG A 34 0.79 -0.19 -6.25
CA ARG A 34 0.07 0.85 -6.99
C ARG A 34 0.10 0.61 -8.49
N ALA A 35 -1.04 0.70 -9.13
CA ALA A 35 -1.23 0.31 -10.52
C ALA A 35 -0.45 1.18 -11.52
N ASP A 36 -0.20 2.45 -11.20
CA ASP A 36 0.41 3.44 -12.10
C ASP A 36 1.93 3.58 -11.96
N LEU A 37 2.55 3.06 -10.88
CA LEU A 37 4.00 3.20 -10.68
C LEU A 37 4.72 2.10 -9.88
N GLY A 38 3.99 1.16 -9.26
CA GLY A 38 4.58 0.05 -8.52
C GLY A 38 4.89 -1.16 -9.41
N VAL A 39 4.92 -2.34 -8.80
CA VAL A 39 5.11 -3.63 -9.47
C VAL A 39 4.15 -3.86 -10.64
N PRO A 40 2.84 -3.52 -10.56
CA PRO A 40 1.95 -3.69 -11.71
C PRO A 40 2.38 -2.89 -12.94
N TRP A 41 2.93 -1.69 -12.75
CA TRP A 41 3.45 -0.88 -13.86
C TRP A 41 4.64 -1.57 -14.55
N VAL A 42 5.54 -2.16 -13.77
CA VAL A 42 6.68 -2.94 -14.29
C VAL A 42 6.19 -4.20 -15.01
N LEU A 43 5.23 -4.93 -14.44
CA LEU A 43 4.69 -6.15 -15.05
C LEU A 43 4.00 -5.88 -16.38
N ARG A 44 3.27 -4.78 -16.54
CA ARG A 44 2.69 -4.40 -17.84
C ARG A 44 3.76 -4.23 -18.93
N ALA A 45 4.97 -3.81 -18.56
CA ALA A 45 6.07 -3.66 -19.51
C ALA A 45 6.81 -5.00 -19.76
N TRP A 46 6.96 -5.84 -18.74
CA TRP A 46 7.80 -7.05 -18.79
C TRP A 46 7.04 -8.33 -19.13
N ALA A 47 5.74 -8.37 -18.84
CA ALA A 47 4.84 -9.49 -19.06
C ALA A 47 3.45 -8.97 -19.51
N PRO A 48 3.34 -8.36 -20.70
CA PRO A 48 2.12 -7.68 -21.16
C PRO A 48 0.90 -8.60 -21.28
N GLU A 49 1.11 -9.91 -21.46
CA GLU A 49 0.06 -10.92 -21.56
C GLU A 49 -0.42 -11.42 -20.18
N ALA A 50 0.27 -11.04 -19.09
CA ALA A 50 -0.12 -11.46 -17.76
C ALA A 50 -1.37 -10.70 -17.29
N ALA A 51 -2.35 -11.46 -16.77
CA ALA A 51 -3.46 -10.87 -16.03
C ALA A 51 -2.95 -10.44 -14.64
N VAL A 52 -2.93 -9.14 -14.38
CA VAL A 52 -2.48 -8.55 -13.12
C VAL A 52 -3.64 -7.81 -12.46
N ALA A 53 -3.88 -8.11 -11.18
CA ALA A 53 -4.80 -7.37 -10.33
C ALA A 53 -4.07 -6.82 -9.11
N SER A 54 -4.33 -5.56 -8.77
CA SER A 54 -3.78 -4.86 -7.63
C SER A 54 -4.85 -4.61 -6.58
N VAL A 55 -4.56 -4.96 -5.32
CA VAL A 55 -5.47 -4.77 -4.18
C VAL A 55 -4.74 -3.94 -3.13
N ALA A 56 -5.35 -2.86 -2.67
CA ALA A 56 -4.88 -2.13 -1.51
C ALA A 56 -5.82 -2.30 -0.32
N PHE A 57 -5.22 -2.54 0.84
CA PHE A 57 -5.93 -2.49 2.13
C PHE A 57 -5.91 -1.04 2.63
N VAL A 58 -7.09 -0.55 2.99
CA VAL A 58 -7.29 0.83 3.44
C VAL A 58 -7.93 0.82 4.82
N GLU A 59 -7.25 1.41 5.79
CA GLU A 59 -7.75 1.44 7.15
C GLU A 59 -8.76 2.57 7.35
N VAL A 60 -9.92 2.23 7.90
CA VAL A 60 -11.03 3.15 8.17
C VAL A 60 -11.45 3.08 9.64
N GLN A 61 -12.08 4.14 10.13
CA GLN A 61 -12.71 4.14 11.45
C GLN A 61 -13.82 3.07 11.49
N ARG A 62 -13.87 2.26 12.55
CA ARG A 62 -14.72 1.05 12.63
C ARG A 62 -16.20 1.30 12.35
N ASP A 63 -16.72 2.46 12.77
CA ASP A 63 -18.15 2.79 12.71
C ASP A 63 -18.46 4.08 11.94
N ALA A 64 -17.52 4.58 11.13
CA ALA A 64 -17.67 5.90 10.49
C ALA A 64 -17.47 5.93 8.97
N LEU A 65 -17.34 4.80 8.27
CA LEU A 65 -17.07 4.82 6.82
C LEU A 65 -18.22 5.44 6.02
N THR A 66 -18.10 6.74 5.73
CA THR A 66 -18.96 7.43 4.78
C THR A 66 -18.41 7.29 3.36
N LEU A 67 -19.27 7.45 2.35
CA LEU A 67 -18.82 7.48 0.95
C LEU A 67 -17.74 8.55 0.72
N ALA A 68 -17.87 9.72 1.34
CA ALA A 68 -16.90 10.79 1.22
C ALA A 68 -15.53 10.42 1.80
N GLU A 69 -15.51 9.67 2.90
CA GLU A 69 -14.27 9.14 3.49
C GLU A 69 -13.66 8.03 2.64
N ALA A 70 -14.48 7.12 2.11
CA ALA A 70 -14.01 6.08 1.20
C ALA A 70 -13.34 6.69 -0.04
N VAL A 71 -13.94 7.74 -0.63
CA VAL A 71 -13.39 8.46 -1.78
C VAL A 71 -12.08 9.17 -1.43
N ARG A 72 -11.99 9.83 -0.26
CA ARG A 72 -10.74 10.46 0.19
C ARG A 72 -9.63 9.43 0.40
N ALA A 73 -9.94 8.34 1.10
CA ALA A 73 -8.96 7.30 1.38
C ALA A 73 -8.49 6.59 0.09
N ALA A 74 -9.39 6.42 -0.88
CA ALA A 74 -9.04 5.93 -2.22
C ALA A 74 -8.06 6.88 -2.94
N ALA A 75 -8.27 8.19 -2.84
CA ALA A 75 -7.38 9.19 -3.45
C ALA A 75 -5.98 9.19 -2.80
N ASP A 76 -5.90 9.04 -1.48
CA ASP A 76 -4.62 9.04 -0.74
C ASP A 76 -3.76 7.80 -1.07
N VAL A 77 -4.39 6.64 -1.22
CA VAL A 77 -3.70 5.38 -1.53
C VAL A 77 -3.33 5.29 -3.02
N GLY A 78 -4.07 5.99 -3.88
CA GLY A 78 -3.85 6.04 -5.31
C GLY A 78 -4.42 4.82 -6.05
N PRO A 79 -4.16 4.71 -7.35
CA PRO A 79 -4.90 3.79 -8.22
C PRO A 79 -4.55 2.33 -7.95
N HIS A 80 -5.60 1.54 -7.73
CA HIS A 80 -5.61 0.08 -7.60
C HIS A 80 -6.86 -0.46 -8.29
N ASP A 81 -6.87 -1.74 -8.67
CA ASP A 81 -8.05 -2.38 -9.25
C ASP A 81 -9.13 -2.63 -8.20
N PHE A 82 -8.70 -2.93 -6.96
CA PHE A 82 -9.59 -3.12 -5.82
C PHE A 82 -9.08 -2.41 -4.57
N LEU A 83 -10.01 -1.89 -3.77
CA LEU A 83 -9.75 -1.36 -2.44
C LEU A 83 -10.52 -2.20 -1.41
N TRP A 84 -9.81 -2.69 -0.41
CA TRP A 84 -10.39 -3.41 0.72
C TRP A 84 -10.33 -2.52 1.96
N PHE A 85 -11.48 -1.99 2.37
CA PHE A 85 -11.60 -1.21 3.60
C PHE A 85 -11.64 -2.12 4.83
N THR A 86 -10.77 -1.86 5.79
CA THR A 86 -10.65 -2.62 7.03
C THR A 86 -10.74 -1.67 8.23
N PRO A 87 -11.38 -2.06 9.34
CA PRO A 87 -11.30 -1.27 10.56
C PRO A 87 -9.85 -1.12 11.00
N ARG A 88 -9.48 0.08 11.45
CA ARG A 88 -8.20 0.29 12.11
C ARG A 88 -8.03 -0.66 13.30
N VAL A 89 -6.78 -1.04 13.53
CA VAL A 89 -6.40 -1.83 14.71
C VAL A 89 -6.62 -1.00 15.99
N ASP A 90 -6.36 0.30 15.91
CA ASP A 90 -6.54 1.25 17.01
C ASP A 90 -7.07 2.59 16.46
N ASP A 91 -8.12 3.11 17.08
CA ASP A 91 -8.71 4.41 16.78
C ASP A 91 -8.17 5.52 17.71
N LEU A 92 -7.30 5.17 18.67
CA LEU A 92 -6.59 6.14 19.50
C LEU A 92 -5.65 6.98 18.64
N ASP A 93 -5.74 8.30 18.83
CA ASP A 93 -4.78 9.23 18.28
C ASP A 93 -3.35 8.86 18.74
N PRO A 94 -2.42 8.60 17.80
CA PRO A 94 -1.04 8.23 18.14
C PRO A 94 -0.35 9.27 19.03
N CYS A 95 -0.65 10.56 18.84
CA CYS A 95 -0.08 11.62 19.67
C CYS A 95 -0.55 11.50 21.13
N THR A 96 -1.81 11.13 21.35
CA THR A 96 -2.35 10.86 22.68
C THR A 96 -1.75 9.61 23.31
N ARG A 97 -1.63 8.53 22.53
CA ARG A 97 -1.05 7.26 22.99
C ARG A 97 0.42 7.38 23.41
N PHE A 98 1.20 8.19 22.71
CA PHE A 98 2.65 8.33 22.91
C PHE A 98 3.05 9.68 23.52
N ARG A 99 2.10 10.44 24.09
CA ARG A 99 2.32 11.82 24.56
C ARG A 99 3.55 11.98 25.45
N GLU A 100 3.63 11.18 26.51
CA GLU A 100 4.72 11.25 27.50
C GLU A 100 6.10 10.94 26.87
N GLN A 101 6.14 10.01 25.91
CA GLN A 101 7.39 9.66 25.20
C GLN A 101 7.81 10.77 24.24
N LEU A 102 6.86 11.37 23.51
CA LEU A 102 7.12 12.49 22.62
C LEU A 102 7.59 13.74 23.38
N GLU A 103 6.98 14.04 24.54
CA GLU A 103 7.41 15.11 25.44
C GLU A 103 8.82 14.85 26.01
N GLY A 104 9.14 13.59 26.35
CA GLY A 104 10.47 13.17 26.78
C GLY A 104 11.56 13.35 25.71
N MET A 105 11.24 13.13 24.43
CA MET A 105 12.17 13.33 23.31
C MET A 105 12.45 14.81 23.00
N GLN A 106 11.55 15.71 23.38
CA GLN A 106 11.70 17.16 23.19
C GLN A 106 12.53 17.83 24.28
N ARG A 107 12.84 17.13 25.38
CA ARG A 107 13.72 17.65 26.42
C ARG A 107 15.17 17.64 25.93
N PRO A 108 15.86 18.79 25.89
CA PRO A 108 17.26 18.83 25.50
C PRO A 108 18.08 17.99 26.48
N ARG A 109 19.07 17.26 25.95
CA ARG A 109 20.01 16.48 26.76
C ARG A 109 20.91 17.38 27.59
#